data_AF-A0A3S1BNX9-F1
#
_entry.id   AF-A0A3S1BNX9-F1
#
_cell.length_a   1.000
_cell.length_b   1.000
_cell.length_c   1.000
_cell.angle_alpha   90.00
_cell.angle_beta   90.00
_cell.angle_gamma   90.00
#
_symmetry.space_group_name_H-M   'P 1'
#
loop_
_entity.id
_entity.type
_entity.pdbx_description
1 polymer ?
#
loop_
_entity_poly.entity_id
_entity_poly.type
_entity_poly.pdbx_seq_one_letter_code
_entity_poly.pdbx_strand_id
1 'polypeptide(L)' 'MKCVICKTGDLQPQSVSVTVDRQGALLVVEGVPALVCDNCGERYFEDAVSARLLELTEQTLQPGVRLDVRRYGQAA' A
#
# COMPACT_ATOMS: atom_id res chain seq x y z
N MET A 1 -4.38 19.14 1.96
CA MET A 1 -5.78 18.69 2.19
C MET A 1 -5.88 18.20 3.62
N LYS A 2 -6.94 18.52 4.36
CA LYS A 2 -7.13 18.00 5.73
C LYS A 2 -7.51 16.52 5.71
N CYS A 3 -6.94 15.75 6.64
CA CYS A 3 -7.27 14.34 6.82
C CYS A 3 -8.73 14.17 7.27
N VAL A 4 -9.54 13.39 6.55
CA VAL A 4 -10.95 13.17 6.90
C VAL A 4 -11.14 12.27 8.13
N ILE A 5 -10.12 11.46 8.44
CA ILE A 5 -10.14 10.54 9.59
C ILE A 5 -9.91 11.28 10.90
N CYS A 6 -8.78 11.98 11.07
CA CYS A 6 -8.50 12.70 12.31
C CYS A 6 -8.98 14.15 12.34
N LYS A 7 -9.31 14.75 11.18
CA LYS A 7 -9.76 16.14 11.01
C LYS A 7 -8.78 17.23 11.47
N THR A 8 -7.59 16.83 11.94
CA THR A 8 -6.57 17.73 12.48
C THR A 8 -5.38 17.88 11.55
N GLY A 9 -4.79 16.77 11.09
CA GLY A 9 -3.56 16.78 10.31
C GLY A 9 -3.75 17.12 8.84
N ASP A 10 -2.65 17.50 8.20
CA ASP A 10 -2.56 17.73 6.76
C ASP A 10 -1.94 16.53 6.05
N LEU A 11 -2.43 16.26 4.84
CA LEU A 11 -1.95 15.17 4.00
C LEU A 11 -0.70 15.59 3.22
N GLN A 12 0.37 14.80 3.35
CA GLN A 12 1.67 15.02 2.71
C GLN A 12 2.02 13.87 1.75
N PRO A 13 2.51 14.14 0.53
CA PRO A 13 3.01 13.09 -0.35
C PRO A 13 4.20 12.36 0.26
N GLN A 14 4.13 11.04 0.33
CA GLN A 14 5.20 10.17 0.83
C GLN A 14 5.25 8.86 0.04
N SER A 15 6.35 8.14 0.20
CA SER A 15 6.49 6.77 -0.28
C SER A 15 6.46 5.82 0.93
N VAL A 16 5.58 4.83 0.91
CA VAL A 16 5.32 3.94 2.05
C VAL A 16 5.45 2.47 1.67
N SER A 17 5.63 1.63 2.68
CA SER A 17 5.47 0.18 2.53
C SER A 17 4.05 -0.25 2.87
N VAL A 18 3.46 -1.07 2.00
CA VAL A 18 2.13 -1.67 2.20
C VAL A 18 2.31 -3.16 2.42
N THR A 19 1.77 -3.66 3.52
CA THR A 19 1.76 -5.09 3.83
C THR A 19 0.32 -5.60 3.75
N VAL A 20 0.12 -6.66 2.98
CA VAL A 20 -1.17 -7.34 2.82
C VAL A 20 -1.03 -8.77 3.29
N ASP A 21 -1.86 -9.17 4.24
CA ASP A 21 -2.02 -10.56 4.67
C ASP A 21 -3.33 -11.10 4.08
N ARG A 22 -3.23 -12.14 3.24
CA ARG A 22 -4.39 -12.75 2.59
C ARG A 22 -4.15 -14.24 2.35
N GLN A 23 -5.11 -15.06 2.80
CA GLN A 23 -5.13 -16.52 2.56
C GLN A 23 -3.82 -17.24 2.93
N GLY A 24 -3.11 -16.77 3.96
CA GLY A 24 -1.87 -17.37 4.44
C GLY A 24 -0.61 -16.97 3.65
N ALA A 25 -0.73 -16.02 2.73
CA ALA A 25 0.39 -15.37 2.06
C ALA A 25 0.52 -13.91 2.52
N LEU A 26 1.76 -13.48 2.75
CA LEU A 26 2.12 -12.10 3.10
C LEU A 26 2.76 -11.41 1.89
N LEU A 27 2.14 -10.35 1.40
CA LEU A 27 2.72 -9.46 0.39
C LEU A 27 3.23 -8.19 1.06
N VAL A 28 4.48 -7.81 0.79
CA VAL A 28 5.05 -6.50 1.14
C VAL A 28 5.37 -5.75 -0.14
N VAL A 29 4.75 -4.60 -0.36
CA VAL A 29 5.06 -3.70 -1.48
C VAL A 29 5.73 -2.45 -0.94
N GLU A 30 7.00 -2.27 -1.28
CA GLU A 30 7.80 -1.11 -0.91
C GLU A 30 7.63 0.03 -1.92
N GLY A 31 7.80 1.26 -1.46
CA GLY A 31 7.91 2.41 -2.36
C GLY A 31 6.57 2.89 -2.93
N VAL A 32 5.45 2.52 -2.33
CA VAL A 32 4.11 2.85 -2.82
C VAL A 32 3.83 4.34 -2.59
N PRO A 33 3.47 5.13 -3.61
CA PRO A 33 3.10 6.52 -3.44
C PRO A 33 1.78 6.64 -2.68
N ALA A 34 1.74 7.50 -1.66
CA ALA A 34 0.56 7.78 -0.87
C ALA A 34 0.57 9.22 -0.37
N LEU A 35 -0.61 9.75 -0.05
CA LEU A 35 -0.74 10.90 0.82
C LEU A 35 -0.87 10.40 2.26
N VAL A 36 0.02 10.85 3.14
CA VAL A 36 0.08 10.43 4.54
C VAL A 36 -0.24 11.61 5.44
N CYS A 37 -1.15 11.41 6.39
CA CYS A 37 -1.45 12.40 7.40
C CYS A 37 -0.26 12.59 8.36
N ASP A 38 0.22 13.82 8.48
CA ASP A 38 1.32 14.21 9.38
C ASP A 38 1.01 14.05 10.88
N ASN A 39 -0.26 13.91 11.25
CA ASN A 39 -0.71 13.76 12.63
C ASN A 39 -1.03 12.31 13.02
N CYS A 40 -1.86 11.60 12.23
CA CYS A 40 -2.37 10.28 12.61
C CYS A 40 -1.84 9.13 11.74
N GLY A 41 -1.03 9.42 10.71
CA GLY A 41 -0.45 8.40 9.83
C GLY A 41 -1.44 7.74 8.87
N GLU A 42 -2.68 8.24 8.76
CA GLU A 42 -3.66 7.73 7.79
C GLU A 42 -3.11 7.86 6.37
N ARG A 43 -3.31 6.81 5.56
CA ARG A 43 -2.73 6.69 4.22
C ARG A 43 -3.84 6.71 3.17
N TYR A 44 -3.74 7.63 2.23
CA TYR A 44 -4.65 7.76 1.10
C TYR A 44 -3.89 7.41 -0.18
N PHE A 45 -4.47 6.53 -0.97
CA PHE A 45 -3.91 6.07 -2.24
C PHE A 45 -4.79 6.56 -3.38
N GLU A 46 -4.18 6.91 -4.51
CA GLU A 46 -4.94 7.13 -5.73
C GLU A 46 -5.60 5.81 -6.19
N ASP A 47 -6.67 5.93 -6.97
CA ASP A 47 -7.43 4.78 -7.48
C ASP A 47 -6.52 3.80 -8.25
N ALA A 48 -5.67 4.33 -9.15
CA ALA A 48 -4.71 3.52 -9.90
C ALA A 48 -3.70 2.80 -9.01
N VAL A 49 -3.28 3.42 -7.90
CA VAL A 49 -2.37 2.78 -6.93
C VAL A 49 -3.07 1.65 -6.22
N SER A 50 -4.31 1.86 -5.79
CA SER A 50 -5.14 0.86 -5.11
C SER A 50 -5.43 -0.33 -6.02
N ALA A 51 -5.80 -0.08 -7.28
CA ALA A 51 -6.01 -1.12 -8.28
C ALA A 51 -4.74 -1.96 -8.50
N ARG A 52 -3.58 -1.31 -8.59
CA ARG A 52 -2.30 -2.03 -8.74
C ARG A 52 -1.96 -2.87 -7.52
N LEU A 53 -2.18 -2.38 -6.30
CA LEU A 53 -1.95 -3.16 -5.08
C LEU A 53 -2.86 -4.39 -5.02
N LEU A 54 -4.11 -4.27 -5.47
CA LEU A 54 -5.04 -5.39 -5.57
C LEU A 54 -4.54 -6.44 -6.57
N GLU A 55 -4.11 -6.02 -7.77
CA GLU A 55 -3.51 -6.92 -8.76
C GLU A 55 -2.30 -7.69 -8.20
N LEU A 56 -1.39 -6.98 -7.53
CA LEU A 56 -0.20 -7.59 -6.93
C LEU A 56 -0.59 -8.60 -5.85
N THR A 57 -1.59 -8.28 -5.04
CA THR A 57 -2.12 -9.17 -3.99
C THR A 57 -2.63 -10.48 -4.59
N GLU A 58 -3.43 -10.42 -5.66
CA GLU A 58 -3.94 -11.62 -6.32
C GLU A 58 -2.81 -12.44 -6.97
N GLN A 59 -1.77 -11.79 -7.50
CA GLN A 59 -0.59 -12.48 -8.03
C GLN A 59 0.24 -13.19 -6.95
N THR A 60 0.16 -12.77 -5.69
CA THR A 60 0.87 -13.43 -4.58
C THR A 60 0.18 -14.74 -4.15
N LEU A 61 -1.08 -14.98 -4.52
CA LEU A 61 -1.85 -16.18 -4.14
C LEU A 61 -1.51 -17.42 -5.00
N GLN A 62 -0.22 -17.64 -5.26
CA GLN A 62 0.30 -18.79 -5.99
C GLN A 62 0.65 -19.93 -5.02
N PRO A 63 0.47 -21.21 -5.42
CA PRO A 63 0.85 -22.34 -4.59
C PRO A 63 2.31 -22.27 -4.11
N GLY A 64 2.52 -22.39 -2.80
CA GLY A 64 3.85 -22.38 -2.18
C GLY A 64 4.39 -21.00 -1.81
N VAL A 65 3.75 -19.90 -2.23
CA VAL A 65 4.15 -18.55 -1.82
C VAL A 65 3.57 -18.24 -0.44
N ARG A 66 4.45 -17.97 0.53
CA ARG A 66 4.07 -17.50 1.88
C ARG A 66 4.50 -16.07 2.16
N LEU A 67 5.55 -15.60 1.49
CA LEU A 67 6.07 -14.25 1.59
C LEU A 67 6.49 -13.80 0.19
N ASP A 68 6.02 -12.64 -0.22
CA ASP A 68 6.34 -11.99 -1.49
C ASP A 68 6.69 -10.53 -1.19
N VAL A 69 7.86 -10.08 -1.61
CA VAL A 69 8.35 -8.71 -1.37
C VAL A 69 8.63 -8.07 -2.72
N ARG A 70 7.97 -6.94 -3.00
CA ARG A 70 8.02 -6.25 -4.29
C ARG A 70 8.30 -4.76 -4.10
N ARG A 71 8.81 -4.12 -5.14
CA ARG A 71 8.94 -2.67 -5.21
C ARG A 71 7.91 -2.10 -6.17
N TYR A 72 7.19 -1.07 -5.74
CA TYR A 72 6.19 -0.39 -6.55
C TYR A 72 6.84 0.26 -7.78
N GLY A 73 6.21 0.10 -8.95
CA GLY A 73 6.71 0.65 -10.22
C GLY A 73 7.81 -0.14 -10.92
N GLN A 74 8.32 -1.23 -10.32
CA GLN A 74 9.16 -2.20 -11.02
C GLN A 74 8.29 -3.40 -11.43
N ALA A 75 8.31 -3.74 -12.72
CA ALA A 75 7.76 -5.02 -13.16
C ALA A 75 8.62 -6.15 -12.56
N ALA A 76 7.96 -7.16 -12.02
CA ALA A 76 8.61 -8.40 -11.57
C ALA A 76 9.20 -9.16 -12.77
#